data_AF-A0A6J1P9I9-F1
#
_entry.id   AF-A0A6J1P9I9-F1
#
_cell.length_a   1.000
_cell.length_b   1.000
_cell.length_c   1.000
_cell.angle_alpha   90.00
_cell.angle_beta   90.00
_cell.angle_gamma   90.00
#
_symmetry.space_group_name_H-M   'P 1'
#
loop_
_entity.id
_entity.type
_entity.pdbx_description
1 polymer ?
#
loop_
_entity_poly.entity_id
_entity_poly.type
_entity_poly.pdbx_seq_one_letter_code
_entity_poly.pdbx_strand_id
1 'polypeptide(L)'
;MSIKMMWFVLLLPMVATAALPPDTDSCNPDKMTVYRMVLHTYWTREKFPKHYPDWKPPAQWSRIYGVSHSRSYVLFRLGRRVPAPVRQFAESGRSDALGSGPGTLDVFGAPAISQGAGRTEAEFFVDGNHSRVSVMARMIPSPDWFIGVDGFDLCVDGNWIDSITIEVDPLDAGTDNGFTFTAPNWPTAPQGVAYRITSKYPSHPAGSFFYPHLRRLPPIATFQFIKLREYELSEVFHRDSDDRRYDVLQIDKMAHNRVDLPDGNRALSVADEVERAEAPRIYSDGSLTTPDSGYSYYSIVPTSTNNTPSTTEEPRSANELPTSGPTASERSALRSLARRYRARRRRKLRGDNTDPAQRRKRKRTRLLDCRVSEWGEWSPCRNDGGCVGSAMRTRRIIRRQRPGGTPCPPTAQSRWCATNCTAPALRDDWRNNLT
;
A
#
# COMPACT_ATOMS: atom_id res chain seq x y z
N MET A 1 54.63 41.23 37.21
CA MET A 1 53.97 39.89 37.17
C MET A 1 53.21 39.80 35.86
N SER A 2 53.41 38.75 35.06
CA SER A 2 52.76 38.63 33.75
C SER A 2 51.56 37.68 33.80
N ILE A 3 50.39 38.17 33.41
CA ILE A 3 49.16 37.38 33.35
C ILE A 3 49.20 36.49 32.09
N LYS A 4 49.23 35.17 32.25
CA LYS A 4 49.05 34.23 31.14
C LYS A 4 47.56 34.01 30.89
N MET A 5 47.06 34.51 29.76
CA MET A 5 45.68 34.30 29.34
C MET A 5 45.54 32.91 28.69
N MET A 6 44.85 31.99 29.39
CA MET A 6 44.76 30.59 28.99
C MET A 6 43.44 30.30 28.27
N TRP A 7 43.52 30.05 26.96
CA TRP A 7 42.36 29.76 26.11
C TRP A 7 42.00 28.27 26.17
N PHE A 8 40.81 27.95 26.68
CA PHE A 8 40.22 26.61 26.52
C PHE A 8 39.54 26.48 25.16
N VAL A 9 40.04 25.59 24.31
CA VAL A 9 39.38 25.22 23.04
C VAL A 9 38.35 24.13 23.34
N LEU A 10 37.07 24.46 23.17
CA LEU A 10 35.96 23.57 23.51
C LEU A 10 35.58 22.71 22.29
N LEU A 11 36.03 21.45 22.30
CA LEU A 11 35.76 20.48 21.24
C LEU A 11 34.32 19.94 21.35
N LEU A 12 33.44 20.43 20.47
CA LEU A 12 32.10 19.87 20.26
C LEU A 12 32.18 18.59 19.40
N PRO A 13 31.65 17.44 19.85
CA PRO A 13 31.64 16.23 19.05
C PRO A 13 30.63 16.33 17.90
N MET A 14 31.07 16.00 16.69
CA MET A 14 30.21 15.97 15.51
C MET A 14 29.33 14.72 15.56
N VAL A 15 28.08 14.86 16.02
CA VAL A 15 27.10 13.77 15.98
C VAL A 15 26.68 13.53 14.53
N ALA A 16 27.25 12.50 13.92
CA ALA A 16 26.85 12.06 12.59
C ALA A 16 25.45 11.43 12.67
N THR A 17 24.43 12.15 12.19
CA THR A 17 23.08 11.62 12.03
C THR A 17 23.08 10.54 10.95
N ALA A 18 23.12 9.27 11.37
CA ALA A 18 22.85 8.15 10.49
C ALA A 18 21.38 8.28 10.01
N ALA A 19 21.20 8.52 8.71
CA ALA A 19 19.88 8.43 8.11
C ALA A 19 19.40 6.98 8.21
N LEU A 20 18.26 6.76 8.85
CA LEU A 20 17.56 5.48 8.81
C LEU A 20 17.21 5.14 7.35
N PRO A 21 17.16 3.85 6.97
CA PRO A 21 16.54 3.47 5.70
C PRO A 21 15.08 3.96 5.69
N PRO A 22 14.51 4.27 4.51
CA PRO A 22 13.10 4.64 4.42
C PRO A 22 12.21 3.48 4.91
N ASP A 23 11.14 3.80 5.65
CA ASP A 23 10.21 2.80 6.20
C ASP A 23 9.58 1.98 5.07
N THR A 24 10.02 0.73 4.95
CA THR A 24 9.51 -0.27 3.99
C THR A 24 8.04 -0.63 4.21
N ASP A 25 7.53 -0.30 5.40
CA ASP A 25 6.20 -0.63 5.87
C ASP A 25 5.17 0.44 5.46
N SER A 26 5.63 1.54 4.84
CA SER A 26 4.78 2.65 4.39
C SER A 26 4.18 2.40 3.00
N CYS A 27 2.87 2.59 2.90
CA CYS A 27 2.11 2.43 1.67
C CYS A 27 2.42 3.58 0.72
N ASN A 28 2.66 3.30 -0.58
CA ASN A 28 3.11 4.31 -1.53
C ASN A 28 2.14 5.51 -1.57
N PRO A 29 2.56 6.74 -1.18
CA PRO A 29 1.69 7.91 -1.14
C PRO A 29 1.22 8.35 -2.53
N ASP A 30 1.97 8.02 -3.59
CA ASP A 30 1.57 8.29 -4.99
C ASP A 30 0.54 7.28 -5.53
N LYS A 31 -0.01 6.39 -4.68
CA LYS A 31 -1.08 5.47 -5.04
C LYS A 31 -2.39 5.78 -4.31
N MET A 32 -3.45 5.95 -5.11
CA MET A 32 -4.83 6.11 -4.65
C MET A 32 -5.64 4.87 -5.02
N THR A 33 -6.25 4.24 -4.03
CA THR A 33 -7.05 3.02 -4.21
C THR A 33 -8.51 3.31 -3.90
N VAL A 34 -9.42 2.76 -4.71
CA VAL A 34 -10.86 2.84 -4.51
C VAL A 34 -11.35 1.54 -3.89
N TYR A 35 -12.03 1.65 -2.76
CA TYR A 35 -12.70 0.54 -2.10
C TYR A 35 -14.21 0.71 -2.16
N ARG A 36 -14.91 -0.42 -2.23
CA ARG A 36 -16.33 -0.50 -1.87
C ARG A 36 -16.46 -1.10 -0.49
N MET A 37 -17.10 -0.37 0.41
CA MET A 37 -17.61 -0.90 1.67
C MET A 37 -19.03 -1.41 1.44
N VAL A 38 -19.29 -2.64 1.88
CA VAL A 38 -20.62 -3.25 1.91
C VAL A 38 -20.95 -3.62 3.36
N LEU A 39 -22.01 -3.05 3.90
CA LEU A 39 -22.58 -3.48 5.18
C LEU A 39 -23.67 -4.51 4.90
N HIS A 40 -23.54 -5.69 5.52
CA HIS A 40 -24.61 -6.66 5.68
C HIS A 40 -25.07 -6.65 7.14
N THR A 41 -26.39 -6.59 7.36
CA THR A 41 -26.98 -6.64 8.71
C THR A 41 -27.82 -7.89 8.91
N TYR A 42 -27.82 -8.39 10.15
CA TYR A 42 -28.40 -9.67 10.55
C TYR A 42 -29.22 -9.55 11.86
N TRP A 43 -29.66 -8.34 12.22
CA TRP A 43 -30.52 -8.13 13.37
C TRP A 43 -31.94 -8.57 13.01
N THR A 44 -32.21 -9.88 13.14
CA THR A 44 -33.54 -10.49 12.95
C THR A 44 -34.12 -10.96 14.28
N ARG A 45 -35.46 -11.09 14.34
CA ARG A 45 -36.17 -11.71 15.47
C ARG A 45 -35.62 -13.10 15.81
N GLU A 46 -35.20 -13.88 14.82
CA GLU A 46 -34.70 -15.25 15.01
C GLU A 46 -33.36 -15.27 15.76
N LYS A 47 -32.43 -14.38 15.39
CA LYS A 47 -31.11 -14.26 16.03
C LYS A 47 -31.16 -13.47 17.33
N PHE A 48 -32.06 -12.50 17.44
CA PHE A 48 -32.18 -11.59 18.58
C PHE A 48 -33.64 -11.43 19.04
N PRO A 49 -34.29 -12.50 19.56
CA PRO A 49 -35.72 -12.50 19.87
C PRO A 49 -36.11 -11.61 21.07
N LYS A 50 -35.17 -11.30 21.97
CA LYS A 50 -35.45 -10.53 23.19
C LYS A 50 -35.70 -9.07 22.85
N HIS A 51 -36.92 -8.61 23.12
CA HIS A 51 -37.38 -7.23 22.89
C HIS A 51 -37.25 -6.75 21.43
N TYR A 52 -37.22 -7.65 20.44
CA TYR A 52 -37.05 -7.28 19.03
C TYR A 52 -38.07 -6.19 18.59
N PRO A 53 -37.63 -5.01 18.14
CA PRO A 53 -38.56 -3.92 17.79
C PRO A 53 -39.34 -4.21 16.50
N ASP A 54 -40.63 -4.52 16.63
CA ASP A 54 -41.52 -4.73 15.47
C ASP A 54 -42.23 -3.45 15.01
N TRP A 55 -42.45 -2.48 15.90
CA TRP A 55 -43.29 -1.30 15.61
C TRP A 55 -42.88 -0.03 16.36
N LYS A 56 -43.06 1.12 15.68
CA LYS A 56 -42.87 2.50 16.18
C LYS A 56 -41.57 2.79 16.97
N PRO A 57 -40.39 2.78 16.32
CA PRO A 57 -40.12 2.30 14.96
C PRO A 57 -39.77 0.79 14.95
N PRO A 58 -39.91 0.11 13.80
CA PRO A 58 -39.35 -1.23 13.64
C PRO A 58 -37.81 -1.20 13.72
N ALA A 59 -37.22 -2.36 13.96
CA ALA A 59 -35.79 -2.59 13.89
C ALA A 59 -35.25 -2.18 12.51
N GLN A 60 -34.33 -1.22 12.47
CA GLN A 60 -33.74 -0.63 11.28
C GLN A 60 -32.36 -0.01 11.60
N TRP A 61 -31.65 0.50 10.60
CA TRP A 61 -30.33 1.10 10.75
C TRP A 61 -30.29 2.53 10.20
N SER A 62 -29.44 3.39 10.77
CA SER A 62 -29.19 4.71 10.21
C SER A 62 -28.52 4.64 8.83
N ARG A 63 -28.37 5.78 8.16
CA ARG A 63 -27.34 5.94 7.12
C ARG A 63 -25.97 5.59 7.73
N ILE A 64 -25.08 5.02 6.94
CA ILE A 64 -23.69 4.81 7.39
C ILE A 64 -22.94 6.12 7.25
N TYR A 65 -22.16 6.47 8.26
CA TYR A 65 -21.12 7.49 8.17
C TYR A 65 -19.74 6.80 8.10
N GLY A 66 -18.91 7.17 7.14
CA GLY A 66 -17.60 6.59 6.91
C GLY A 66 -16.55 7.64 6.57
N VAL A 67 -15.31 7.40 6.97
CA VAL A 67 -14.17 8.29 6.77
C VAL A 67 -12.94 7.47 6.41
N SER A 68 -12.20 7.87 5.38
CA SER A 68 -10.81 7.43 5.18
C SER A 68 -9.85 8.46 5.75
N HIS A 69 -8.81 7.99 6.43
CA HIS A 69 -7.97 8.84 7.26
C HIS A 69 -6.60 8.25 7.58
N SER A 70 -5.72 9.10 8.11
CA SER A 70 -4.40 8.73 8.63
C SER A 70 -4.50 8.27 10.10
N ARG A 71 -3.37 7.87 10.69
CA ARG A 71 -3.28 7.54 12.13
C ARG A 71 -3.61 8.71 13.08
N SER A 72 -3.68 9.96 12.62
CA SER A 72 -3.98 11.12 13.50
C SER A 72 -5.46 11.27 13.84
N TYR A 73 -6.35 10.85 12.94
CA TYR A 73 -7.80 10.94 13.13
C TYR A 73 -8.35 9.71 13.87
N VAL A 74 -9.37 9.93 14.70
CA VAL A 74 -10.10 8.89 15.44
C VAL A 74 -11.58 9.27 15.44
N LEU A 75 -12.44 8.43 14.85
CA LEU A 75 -13.88 8.63 14.86
C LEU A 75 -14.44 8.34 16.26
N PHE A 76 -14.31 7.09 16.71
CA PHE A 76 -14.62 6.62 18.05
C PHE A 76 -13.52 5.63 18.49
N ARG A 77 -13.45 5.28 19.78
CA ARG A 77 -12.55 4.23 20.26
C ARG A 77 -13.09 3.58 21.53
N LEU A 78 -13.08 2.26 21.58
CA LEU A 78 -13.49 1.51 22.77
C LEU A 78 -12.60 1.86 23.97
N GLY A 79 -13.21 1.96 25.16
CA GLY A 79 -12.54 2.41 26.37
C GLY A 79 -12.27 3.93 26.44
N ARG A 80 -12.78 4.73 25.49
CA ARG A 80 -12.69 6.20 25.52
C ARG A 80 -14.07 6.85 25.46
N ARG A 81 -14.19 8.07 26.00
CA ARG A 81 -15.38 8.93 25.86
C ARG A 81 -15.59 9.27 24.38
N VAL A 82 -16.81 9.14 23.86
CA VAL A 82 -17.11 9.58 22.48
C VAL A 82 -17.15 11.11 22.39
N PRO A 83 -16.68 11.72 21.29
CA PRO A 83 -16.81 13.16 21.07
C PRO A 83 -18.27 13.55 20.80
N ALA A 84 -18.62 14.83 21.03
CA ALA A 84 -20.01 15.30 20.95
C ALA A 84 -20.74 15.03 19.60
N PRO A 85 -20.09 15.12 18.42
CA PRO A 85 -20.71 14.70 17.15
C PRO A 85 -21.07 13.22 17.09
N VAL A 86 -20.20 12.36 17.61
CA VAL A 86 -20.43 10.90 17.65
C VAL A 86 -21.53 10.56 18.65
N ARG A 87 -21.61 11.26 19.80
CA ARG A 87 -22.77 11.21 20.69
C ARG A 87 -24.06 11.54 19.93
N GLN A 88 -24.09 12.67 19.23
CA GLN A 88 -25.31 13.12 18.53
C GLN A 88 -25.75 12.11 17.46
N PHE A 89 -24.81 11.54 16.69
CA PHE A 89 -25.13 10.48 15.73
C PHE A 89 -25.57 9.18 16.42
N ALA A 90 -24.90 8.79 17.51
CA ALA A 90 -25.21 7.58 18.28
C ALA A 90 -26.60 7.64 18.92
N GLU A 91 -27.06 8.81 19.39
CA GLU A 91 -28.39 9.02 20.01
C GLU A 91 -29.51 9.36 19.00
N SER A 92 -29.20 10.06 17.90
CA SER A 92 -30.23 10.62 17.00
C SER A 92 -30.11 10.25 15.52
N GLY A 93 -29.00 9.65 15.10
CA GLY A 93 -28.73 9.31 13.69
C GLY A 93 -28.41 10.52 12.79
N ARG A 94 -28.33 11.73 13.35
CA ARG A 94 -27.93 12.93 12.60
C ARG A 94 -26.43 12.95 12.36
N SER A 95 -26.03 13.04 11.10
CA SER A 95 -24.63 13.12 10.66
C SER A 95 -24.11 14.55 10.48
N ASP A 96 -24.97 15.57 10.65
CA ASP A 96 -24.67 16.97 10.27
C ASP A 96 -23.47 17.56 11.02
N ALA A 97 -23.20 17.07 12.24
CA ALA A 97 -22.05 17.47 13.06
C ALA A 97 -20.79 16.60 12.83
N LEU A 98 -20.90 15.48 12.11
CA LEU A 98 -19.77 14.60 11.79
C LEU A 98 -19.01 15.16 10.57
N GLY A 99 -18.23 16.21 10.80
CA GLY A 99 -17.36 16.82 9.80
C GLY A 99 -16.06 16.03 9.54
N SER A 100 -15.46 16.30 8.38
CA SER A 100 -14.05 15.99 8.11
C SER A 100 -13.12 16.75 9.08
N GLY A 101 -11.86 16.31 9.19
CA GLY A 101 -10.91 16.88 10.12
C GLY A 101 -9.45 16.71 9.69
N PRO A 102 -8.48 17.22 10.48
CA PRO A 102 -7.06 17.09 10.16
C PRO A 102 -6.64 15.61 10.01
N GLY A 103 -6.24 15.22 8.80
CA GLY A 103 -5.86 13.85 8.47
C GLY A 103 -7.01 12.96 7.98
N THR A 104 -8.13 13.51 7.52
CA THR A 104 -9.15 12.78 6.72
C THR A 104 -8.97 13.05 5.23
N LEU A 105 -9.06 12.02 4.38
CA LEU A 105 -9.02 12.15 2.92
C LEU A 105 -10.43 12.25 2.32
N ASP A 106 -11.28 11.28 2.62
CA ASP A 106 -12.64 11.15 2.06
C ASP A 106 -13.66 10.93 3.19
N VAL A 107 -14.88 11.44 2.97
CA VAL A 107 -16.03 11.28 3.88
C VAL A 107 -17.20 10.75 3.07
N PHE A 108 -17.50 9.48 3.27
CA PHE A 108 -18.47 8.70 2.49
C PHE A 108 -19.65 8.26 3.36
N GLY A 109 -20.74 7.84 2.72
CA GLY A 109 -21.90 7.34 3.46
C GLY A 109 -22.88 6.58 2.59
N ALA A 110 -23.38 5.46 3.14
CA ALA A 110 -24.33 4.59 2.46
C ALA A 110 -25.79 4.93 2.84
N PRO A 111 -26.78 4.58 1.99
CA PRO A 111 -28.20 4.63 2.35
C PRO A 111 -28.52 3.88 3.65
N ALA A 112 -29.57 4.34 4.35
CA ALA A 112 -30.10 3.68 5.54
C ALA A 112 -30.78 2.34 5.17
N ILE A 113 -30.73 1.36 6.07
CA ILE A 113 -31.44 0.08 5.91
C ILE A 113 -32.74 0.16 6.72
N SER A 114 -33.89 0.09 6.06
CA SER A 114 -35.23 0.22 6.66
C SER A 114 -35.72 -1.01 7.44
N GLN A 115 -34.87 -2.03 7.60
CA GLN A 115 -35.14 -3.28 8.32
C GLN A 115 -33.88 -3.73 9.07
N GLY A 116 -34.04 -4.54 10.13
CA GLY A 116 -32.93 -4.98 10.98
C GLY A 116 -31.93 -5.90 10.26
N ALA A 117 -32.37 -6.60 9.21
CA ALA A 117 -31.51 -7.30 8.27
C ALA A 117 -31.64 -6.71 6.86
N GLY A 118 -30.52 -6.65 6.14
CA GLY A 118 -30.43 -6.06 4.81
C GLY A 118 -29.00 -5.84 4.35
N ARG A 119 -28.84 -5.07 3.27
CA ARG A 119 -27.54 -4.69 2.70
C ARG A 119 -27.57 -3.22 2.28
N THR A 120 -26.45 -2.53 2.45
CA THR A 120 -26.20 -1.20 1.86
C THR A 120 -24.70 -1.09 1.53
N GLU A 121 -24.33 -0.24 0.56
CA GLU A 121 -22.93 -0.08 0.14
C GLU A 121 -22.58 1.36 -0.25
N ALA A 122 -21.29 1.67 -0.19
CA ALA A 122 -20.71 2.93 -0.65
C ALA A 122 -19.27 2.70 -1.16
N GLU A 123 -18.84 3.52 -2.11
CA GLU A 123 -17.45 3.57 -2.59
C GLU A 123 -16.73 4.75 -1.92
N PHE A 124 -15.41 4.60 -1.71
CA PHE A 124 -14.57 5.61 -1.06
C PHE A 124 -13.11 5.50 -1.49
N PHE A 125 -12.36 6.59 -1.30
CA PHE A 125 -10.95 6.71 -1.68
C PHE A 125 -10.01 6.54 -0.46
N VAL A 126 -8.87 5.89 -0.66
CA VAL A 126 -7.73 5.82 0.27
C VAL A 126 -6.43 6.12 -0.47
N ASP A 127 -5.43 6.66 0.23
CA ASP A 127 -4.07 6.89 -0.29
C ASP A 127 -3.02 6.39 0.72
N GLY A 128 -1.73 6.41 0.36
CA GLY A 128 -0.65 5.91 1.22
C GLY A 128 -0.47 6.64 2.57
N ASN A 129 -0.94 7.88 2.72
CA ASN A 129 -1.01 8.60 4.00
C ASN A 129 -2.33 8.34 4.76
N HIS A 130 -3.39 8.00 4.04
CA HIS A 130 -4.77 7.85 4.53
C HIS A 130 -5.30 6.43 4.33
N SER A 131 -4.49 5.44 4.68
CA SER A 131 -4.76 4.00 4.48
C SER A 131 -5.83 3.41 5.40
N ARG A 132 -6.30 4.16 6.40
CA ARG A 132 -7.22 3.67 7.43
C ARG A 132 -8.66 4.07 7.16
N VAL A 133 -9.58 3.19 7.53
CA VAL A 133 -11.02 3.43 7.45
C VAL A 133 -11.67 3.35 8.83
N SER A 134 -12.54 4.32 9.13
CA SER A 134 -13.51 4.23 10.21
C SER A 134 -14.93 4.33 9.65
N VAL A 135 -15.85 3.51 10.16
CA VAL A 135 -17.26 3.52 9.77
C VAL A 135 -18.16 3.34 10.99
N MET A 136 -19.34 3.95 10.99
CA MET A 136 -20.35 3.74 12.02
C MET A 136 -21.79 3.83 11.49
N ALA A 137 -22.71 3.10 12.13
CA ALA A 137 -24.15 3.17 11.89
C ALA A 137 -24.90 3.00 13.22
N ARG A 138 -25.82 3.92 13.55
CA ARG A 138 -26.71 3.81 14.70
C ARG A 138 -27.75 2.71 14.45
N MET A 139 -28.00 1.91 15.47
CA MET A 139 -29.07 0.92 15.49
C MET A 139 -30.36 1.59 15.98
N ILE A 140 -31.48 1.35 15.30
CA ILE A 140 -32.74 2.09 15.52
C ILE A 140 -33.90 1.10 15.74
N PRO A 141 -34.71 1.24 16.80
CA PRO A 141 -34.52 2.13 17.93
C PRO A 141 -33.42 1.61 18.88
N SER A 142 -32.71 2.52 19.53
CA SER A 142 -31.84 2.25 20.67
C SER A 142 -31.62 3.54 21.48
N PRO A 143 -31.03 3.47 22.69
CA PRO A 143 -30.60 4.67 23.43
C PRO A 143 -29.48 5.36 22.66
N ASP A 144 -28.25 4.84 22.73
CA ASP A 144 -27.06 5.37 22.06
C ASP A 144 -26.29 4.28 21.27
N TRP A 145 -26.94 3.15 20.96
CA TRP A 145 -26.26 1.97 20.45
C TRP A 145 -25.97 2.03 18.94
N PHE A 146 -24.78 1.57 18.56
CA PHE A 146 -24.29 1.61 17.19
C PHE A 146 -23.44 0.37 16.84
N ILE A 147 -23.14 0.19 15.56
CA ILE A 147 -22.09 -0.72 15.06
C ILE A 147 -21.04 0.09 14.32
N GLY A 148 -19.81 -0.40 14.23
CA GLY A 148 -18.75 0.29 13.50
C GLY A 148 -17.39 -0.39 13.55
N VAL A 149 -16.44 0.25 12.86
CA VAL A 149 -15.02 -0.11 12.81
C VAL A 149 -14.20 1.15 13.11
N ASP A 150 -13.19 1.05 13.99
CA ASP A 150 -12.26 2.12 14.36
C ASP A 150 -10.90 1.91 13.68
N GLY A 151 -10.57 2.78 12.72
CA GLY A 151 -9.23 2.95 12.17
C GLY A 151 -8.56 1.70 11.61
N PHE A 152 -9.33 0.81 10.98
CA PHE A 152 -8.80 -0.41 10.35
C PHE A 152 -7.89 -0.06 9.16
N ASP A 153 -6.72 -0.69 9.06
CA ASP A 153 -5.74 -0.40 8.01
C ASP A 153 -6.01 -1.28 6.77
N LEU A 154 -6.31 -0.65 5.63
CA LEU A 154 -6.57 -1.34 4.36
C LEU A 154 -5.30 -1.64 3.56
N CYS A 155 -4.16 -1.13 4.03
CA CYS A 155 -2.84 -1.46 3.50
C CYS A 155 -1.95 -2.02 4.63
N VAL A 156 -1.25 -3.10 4.34
CA VAL A 156 -0.37 -3.82 5.26
C VAL A 156 0.90 -4.21 4.50
N ASP A 157 2.07 -4.00 5.09
CA ASP A 157 3.38 -4.30 4.50
C ASP A 157 3.53 -3.73 3.08
N GLY A 158 3.08 -2.48 2.87
CA GLY A 158 3.06 -1.78 1.58
C GLY A 158 2.00 -2.23 0.57
N ASN A 159 1.17 -3.24 0.89
CA ASN A 159 0.21 -3.87 -0.02
C ASN A 159 -1.26 -3.55 0.36
N TRP A 160 -2.05 -3.09 -0.62
CA TRP A 160 -3.49 -2.86 -0.50
C TRP A 160 -4.27 -4.18 -0.49
N ILE A 161 -5.00 -4.48 0.59
CA ILE A 161 -5.80 -5.70 0.78
C ILE A 161 -6.92 -5.79 -0.26
N ASP A 162 -7.01 -6.87 -1.04
CA ASP A 162 -8.01 -6.98 -2.11
C ASP A 162 -9.46 -7.19 -1.59
N SER A 163 -9.65 -7.93 -0.50
CA SER A 163 -10.96 -8.16 0.12
C SER A 163 -10.81 -8.56 1.60
N ILE A 164 -11.60 -7.98 2.49
CA ILE A 164 -11.68 -8.34 3.91
C ILE A 164 -13.11 -8.20 4.44
N THR A 165 -13.54 -9.14 5.28
CA THR A 165 -14.84 -9.10 5.98
C THR A 165 -14.61 -9.07 7.49
N ILE A 166 -15.22 -8.10 8.16
CA ILE A 166 -15.11 -7.86 9.60
C ILE A 166 -16.47 -8.13 10.25
N GLU A 167 -16.56 -9.16 11.12
CA GLU A 167 -17.71 -9.31 12.04
C GLU A 167 -17.68 -8.14 13.04
N VAL A 168 -18.83 -7.48 13.26
CA VAL A 168 -18.98 -6.43 14.27
C VAL A 168 -20.07 -6.77 15.29
N ASP A 169 -19.89 -6.26 16.49
CA ASP A 169 -20.79 -6.39 17.63
C ASP A 169 -21.58 -5.08 17.87
N PRO A 170 -22.72 -5.13 18.56
CA PRO A 170 -23.36 -3.93 19.07
C PRO A 170 -22.44 -3.21 20.08
N LEU A 171 -22.30 -1.90 19.92
CA LEU A 171 -21.51 -1.01 20.77
C LEU A 171 -22.43 -0.01 21.46
N ASP A 172 -22.06 0.37 22.67
CA ASP A 172 -22.68 1.40 23.50
C ASP A 172 -21.76 2.64 23.50
N ALA A 173 -22.32 3.86 23.48
CA ALA A 173 -21.54 5.09 23.39
C ALA A 173 -21.18 5.68 24.77
N GLY A 174 -21.82 5.20 25.84
CA GLY A 174 -21.70 5.71 27.20
C GLY A 174 -22.37 7.08 27.40
N THR A 175 -23.42 7.40 26.65
CA THR A 175 -24.09 8.72 26.68
C THR A 175 -25.56 8.66 27.12
N ASP A 176 -26.20 7.49 27.04
CA ASP A 176 -27.52 7.19 27.61
C ASP A 176 -27.47 5.90 28.49
N ASN A 177 -28.36 5.77 29.48
CA ASN A 177 -28.42 4.62 30.39
C ASN A 177 -29.54 3.62 30.04
N GLY A 178 -30.26 3.81 28.93
CA GLY A 178 -31.38 2.95 28.54
C GLY A 178 -30.99 1.47 28.42
N PHE A 179 -31.72 0.57 29.10
CA PHE A 179 -31.44 -0.87 29.05
C PHE A 179 -32.10 -1.60 27.85
N THR A 180 -33.02 -0.96 27.14
CA THR A 180 -33.78 -1.57 26.04
C THR A 180 -33.79 -0.68 24.80
N PHE A 181 -34.04 -1.30 23.64
CA PHE A 181 -34.12 -0.61 22.34
C PHE A 181 -35.05 0.62 22.36
N THR A 182 -36.16 0.53 23.08
CA THR A 182 -37.21 1.55 23.17
C THR A 182 -37.26 2.24 24.54
N ALA A 183 -36.15 2.23 25.30
CA ALA A 183 -36.06 2.97 26.56
C ALA A 183 -36.25 4.49 26.33
N PRO A 184 -36.87 5.22 27.28
CA PRO A 184 -36.83 6.68 27.26
C PRO A 184 -35.39 7.18 27.46
N ASN A 185 -35.07 8.32 26.87
CA ASN A 185 -33.75 8.96 26.98
C ASN A 185 -33.40 9.22 28.45
N TRP A 186 -32.26 8.70 28.92
CA TRP A 186 -31.78 8.85 30.28
C TRP A 186 -30.26 9.16 30.28
N PRO A 187 -29.86 10.45 30.19
CA PRO A 187 -28.47 10.82 29.93
C PRO A 187 -27.46 10.33 30.97
N THR A 188 -26.34 9.80 30.49
CA THR A 188 -25.24 9.29 31.32
C THR A 188 -24.39 10.45 31.86
N ALA A 189 -24.47 10.67 33.18
CA ALA A 189 -23.84 11.79 33.88
C ALA A 189 -23.03 11.30 35.10
N PRO A 190 -21.70 11.47 35.14
CA PRO A 190 -20.84 11.90 34.03
C PRO A 190 -20.86 10.87 32.89
N GLN A 191 -20.60 11.33 31.65
CA GLN A 191 -20.53 10.46 30.47
C GLN A 191 -19.62 9.24 30.73
N GLY A 192 -20.01 8.07 30.24
CA GLY A 192 -19.23 6.85 30.23
C GLY A 192 -18.14 6.83 29.15
N VAL A 193 -17.67 5.62 28.83
CA VAL A 193 -16.78 5.34 27.70
C VAL A 193 -17.49 4.42 26.72
N ALA A 194 -17.15 4.49 25.44
CA ALA A 194 -17.67 3.54 24.46
C ALA A 194 -17.23 2.10 24.80
N TYR A 195 -18.15 1.14 24.78
CA TYR A 195 -17.86 -0.25 25.11
C TYR A 195 -18.62 -1.23 24.22
N ARG A 196 -18.12 -2.47 24.14
CA ARG A 196 -18.76 -3.56 23.39
C ARG A 196 -19.87 -4.19 24.25
N ILE A 197 -21.09 -4.20 23.72
CA ILE A 197 -22.19 -4.95 24.32
C ILE A 197 -21.99 -6.44 23.99
N THR A 198 -22.27 -7.30 24.96
CA THR A 198 -22.11 -8.77 24.84
C THR A 198 -23.34 -9.48 25.41
N SER A 199 -23.40 -10.81 25.28
CA SER A 199 -24.49 -11.62 25.84
C SER A 199 -24.60 -11.56 27.37
N LYS A 200 -23.59 -11.02 28.07
CA LYS A 200 -23.50 -10.97 29.54
C LYS A 200 -23.18 -9.58 30.11
N TYR A 201 -22.85 -8.59 29.27
CA TYR A 201 -22.49 -7.24 29.69
C TYR A 201 -23.14 -6.19 28.76
N PRO A 202 -23.90 -5.21 29.28
CA PRO A 202 -24.15 -4.94 30.69
C PRO A 202 -25.01 -6.03 31.34
N SER A 203 -24.70 -6.38 32.59
CA SER A 203 -25.25 -7.56 33.27
C SER A 203 -26.60 -7.27 33.95
N HIS A 204 -27.58 -6.80 33.18
CA HIS A 204 -28.90 -6.42 33.68
C HIS A 204 -30.01 -7.30 33.07
N PRO A 205 -30.94 -7.90 33.87
CA PRO A 205 -31.97 -8.81 33.34
C PRO A 205 -32.84 -8.21 32.25
N ALA A 206 -33.19 -6.91 32.34
CA ALA A 206 -33.97 -6.21 31.31
C ALA A 206 -33.15 -5.84 30.06
N GLY A 207 -31.82 -5.98 30.07
CA GLY A 207 -30.94 -5.61 28.96
C GLY A 207 -31.32 -6.31 27.65
N SER A 208 -31.56 -5.57 26.56
CA SER A 208 -31.96 -6.15 25.26
C SER A 208 -31.00 -7.22 24.73
N PHE A 209 -29.68 -7.06 24.95
CA PHE A 209 -28.67 -8.05 24.58
C PHE A 209 -28.25 -8.99 25.71
N PHE A 210 -28.90 -8.94 26.87
CA PHE A 210 -28.57 -9.84 27.98
C PHE A 210 -29.21 -11.23 27.75
N TYR A 211 -28.40 -12.15 27.22
CA TYR A 211 -28.71 -13.55 26.91
C TYR A 211 -27.75 -14.47 27.72
N PRO A 212 -27.99 -14.70 29.02
CA PRO A 212 -26.99 -15.29 29.92
C PRO A 212 -26.54 -16.71 29.52
N HIS A 213 -27.39 -17.45 28.82
CA HIS A 213 -27.10 -18.80 28.31
C HIS A 213 -26.17 -18.81 27.07
N LEU A 214 -26.05 -17.70 26.34
CA LEU A 214 -25.21 -17.60 25.15
C LEU A 214 -23.76 -17.26 25.51
N ARG A 215 -22.80 -18.04 24.98
CA ARG A 215 -21.35 -17.80 25.17
C ARG A 215 -20.87 -16.49 24.52
N ARG A 216 -21.39 -16.17 23.33
CA ARG A 216 -21.25 -14.89 22.62
C ARG A 216 -22.58 -14.56 21.93
N LEU A 217 -22.79 -13.30 21.54
CA LEU A 217 -23.92 -12.94 20.67
C LEU A 217 -23.72 -13.56 19.26
N PRO A 218 -24.80 -13.84 18.51
CA PRO A 218 -24.69 -14.02 17.06
C PRO A 218 -24.10 -12.77 16.40
N PRO A 219 -23.45 -12.87 15.23
CA PRO A 219 -23.03 -11.69 14.47
C PRO A 219 -24.25 -10.82 14.13
N ILE A 220 -24.24 -9.55 14.56
CA ILE A 220 -25.33 -8.61 14.28
C ILE A 220 -25.19 -7.95 12.91
N ALA A 221 -23.94 -7.79 12.44
CA ALA A 221 -23.60 -7.26 11.13
C ALA A 221 -22.17 -7.65 10.72
N THR A 222 -21.86 -7.47 9.45
CA THR A 222 -20.50 -7.54 8.87
C THR A 222 -20.24 -6.35 7.96
N PHE A 223 -19.05 -5.77 8.07
CA PHE A 223 -18.52 -4.83 7.09
C PHE A 223 -17.55 -5.58 6.17
N GLN A 224 -17.82 -5.60 4.87
CA GLN A 224 -16.88 -6.08 3.87
C GLN A 224 -16.26 -4.90 3.11
N PHE A 225 -14.94 -4.87 3.03
CA PHE A 225 -14.19 -3.91 2.22
C PHE A 225 -13.60 -4.64 1.03
N ILE A 226 -13.94 -4.21 -0.19
CA ILE A 226 -13.54 -4.83 -1.45
C ILE A 226 -12.78 -3.78 -2.28
N LYS A 227 -11.54 -4.07 -2.63
CA LYS A 227 -10.73 -3.24 -3.52
C LYS A 227 -11.32 -3.29 -4.93
N LEU A 228 -11.62 -2.12 -5.51
CA LEU A 228 -12.15 -2.02 -6.87
C LEU A 228 -11.05 -1.73 -7.89
N ARG A 229 -10.23 -0.71 -7.62
CA ARG A 229 -9.20 -0.18 -8.52
C ARG A 229 -8.07 0.46 -7.73
N GLU A 230 -6.86 0.38 -8.28
CA GLU A 230 -5.66 1.03 -7.78
C GLU A 230 -5.14 1.97 -8.88
N TYR A 231 -4.93 3.24 -8.56
CA TYR A 231 -4.44 4.28 -9.46
C TYR A 231 -3.09 4.80 -8.95
N GLU A 232 -2.18 5.13 -9.86
CA GLU A 232 -0.85 5.64 -9.57
C GLU A 232 -0.72 7.06 -10.16
N LEU A 233 -0.24 8.02 -9.39
CA LEU A 233 -0.27 9.46 -9.74
C LEU A 233 0.78 9.87 -10.79
N SER A 234 1.61 8.91 -11.22
CA SER A 234 2.75 9.07 -12.13
C SER A 234 2.70 7.99 -13.24
N GLU A 235 2.83 8.26 -14.53
CA GLU A 235 3.04 9.52 -15.26
C GLU A 235 2.22 9.50 -16.57
N VAL A 236 1.85 10.70 -17.09
CA VAL A 236 1.51 10.95 -18.52
C VAL A 236 0.71 9.86 -19.25
N PHE A 237 -0.63 9.87 -19.10
CA PHE A 237 -1.56 9.03 -19.88
C PHE A 237 -1.19 8.95 -21.38
N HIS A 238 -1.19 7.73 -21.91
CA HIS A 238 -0.88 7.41 -23.31
C HIS A 238 -2.06 6.61 -23.88
N ARG A 239 -3.07 7.33 -24.38
CA ARG A 239 -4.35 6.75 -24.86
C ARG A 239 -4.15 5.55 -25.80
N ASP A 240 -3.23 5.65 -26.75
CA ASP A 240 -2.92 4.60 -27.74
C ASP A 240 -2.33 3.29 -27.14
N SER A 241 -1.94 3.29 -25.86
CA SER A 241 -1.47 2.10 -25.12
C SER A 241 -2.40 1.70 -23.98
N ASP A 242 -3.02 2.66 -23.29
CA ASP A 242 -3.85 2.40 -22.11
C ASP A 242 -5.18 1.72 -22.47
N ASP A 243 -5.79 2.08 -23.60
CA ASP A 243 -7.03 1.44 -24.10
C ASP A 243 -6.85 -0.08 -24.23
N ARG A 244 -5.69 -0.54 -24.73
CA ARG A 244 -5.36 -1.97 -24.88
C ARG A 244 -5.23 -2.70 -23.55
N ARG A 245 -4.90 -1.99 -22.47
CA ARG A 245 -4.81 -2.56 -21.12
C ARG A 245 -6.21 -2.77 -20.53
N TYR A 246 -7.17 -1.92 -20.89
CA TYR A 246 -8.59 -2.13 -20.59
C TYR A 246 -9.20 -3.25 -21.45
N ASP A 247 -8.84 -3.35 -22.73
CA ASP A 247 -9.28 -4.46 -23.62
C ASP A 247 -8.90 -5.82 -23.03
N VAL A 248 -7.63 -6.03 -22.65
CA VAL A 248 -7.15 -7.29 -22.05
C VAL A 248 -7.92 -7.62 -20.76
N LEU A 249 -8.15 -6.63 -19.89
CA LEU A 249 -8.91 -6.81 -18.65
C LEU A 249 -10.42 -7.07 -18.85
N GLN A 250 -10.98 -6.75 -20.02
CA GLN A 250 -12.32 -7.20 -20.42
C GLN A 250 -12.30 -8.62 -20.98
N ILE A 251 -11.31 -8.95 -21.83
CA ILE A 251 -11.20 -10.27 -22.47
C ILE A 251 -11.10 -11.39 -21.43
N ASP A 252 -10.23 -11.26 -20.42
CA ASP A 252 -10.08 -12.27 -19.36
C ASP A 252 -11.38 -12.49 -18.55
N LYS A 253 -12.21 -11.44 -18.41
CA LYS A 253 -13.51 -11.52 -17.72
C LYS A 253 -14.63 -12.08 -18.60
N MET A 254 -14.49 -12.07 -19.93
CA MET A 254 -15.42 -12.73 -20.85
C MET A 254 -15.04 -14.20 -21.11
N ALA A 255 -13.75 -14.55 -21.03
CA ALA A 255 -13.25 -15.90 -21.30
C ALA A 255 -13.77 -16.98 -20.33
N HIS A 256 -14.17 -16.62 -19.11
CA HIS A 256 -14.52 -17.58 -18.05
C HIS A 256 -15.99 -18.09 -18.06
N ASN A 257 -16.82 -17.66 -19.01
CA ASN A 257 -18.21 -18.10 -19.15
C ASN A 257 -18.43 -19.09 -20.31
N ARG A 258 -17.59 -20.12 -20.40
CA ARG A 258 -17.80 -21.26 -21.29
C ARG A 258 -17.61 -22.58 -20.55
N VAL A 259 -18.72 -23.26 -20.27
CA VAL A 259 -18.72 -24.64 -19.76
C VAL A 259 -18.69 -25.57 -20.96
N ASP A 260 -17.50 -25.97 -21.40
CA ASP A 260 -17.35 -27.04 -22.38
C ASP A 260 -17.43 -28.40 -21.65
N LEU A 261 -18.48 -29.18 -21.93
CA LEU A 261 -18.67 -30.52 -21.36
C LEU A 261 -17.63 -31.49 -21.96
N PRO A 262 -16.81 -32.18 -21.15
CA PRO A 262 -15.92 -33.22 -21.64
C PRO A 262 -16.63 -34.57 -21.65
N ASP A 263 -17.12 -34.98 -22.82
CA ASP A 263 -17.74 -36.29 -23.04
C ASP A 263 -16.75 -37.25 -23.74
N GLY A 264 -16.79 -38.54 -23.38
CA GLY A 264 -16.19 -39.65 -24.12
C GLY A 264 -14.67 -39.66 -24.44
N ASN A 265 -13.93 -40.47 -23.68
CA ASN A 265 -12.85 -41.35 -24.22
C ASN A 265 -11.53 -40.73 -24.74
N ARG A 266 -10.70 -40.12 -23.86
CA ARG A 266 -9.22 -40.10 -24.11
C ARG A 266 -8.28 -39.96 -22.89
N ALA A 267 -8.68 -40.41 -21.70
CA ALA A 267 -7.90 -40.21 -20.46
C ALA A 267 -7.69 -41.48 -19.61
N LEU A 268 -7.65 -42.68 -20.22
CA LEU A 268 -7.47 -43.98 -19.54
C LEU A 268 -6.44 -44.87 -20.28
N SER A 269 -5.24 -44.33 -20.53
CA SER A 269 -4.14 -45.09 -21.14
C SER A 269 -2.76 -44.45 -20.89
N VAL A 270 -2.57 -43.77 -19.76
CA VAL A 270 -1.30 -43.09 -19.38
C VAL A 270 -1.02 -43.17 -17.88
N ALA A 271 -2.05 -43.29 -17.02
CA ALA A 271 -1.87 -43.46 -15.58
C ALA A 271 -1.32 -44.84 -15.22
N ASP A 272 -1.85 -45.90 -15.84
CA ASP A 272 -1.55 -47.30 -15.49
C ASP A 272 -0.11 -47.76 -15.83
N GLU A 273 0.60 -47.01 -16.68
CA GLU A 273 2.00 -47.29 -17.04
C GLU A 273 3.03 -46.59 -16.14
N VAL A 274 2.64 -45.62 -15.31
CA VAL A 274 3.57 -44.87 -14.44
C VAL A 274 3.67 -45.50 -13.04
N GLU A 275 2.57 -45.94 -12.43
CA GLU A 275 2.61 -46.57 -11.09
C GLU A 275 3.33 -47.93 -11.08
N ARG A 276 3.57 -48.55 -12.24
CA ARG A 276 4.26 -49.85 -12.35
C ARG A 276 5.79 -49.75 -12.18
N ALA A 277 6.36 -48.54 -12.10
CA ALA A 277 7.81 -48.34 -12.18
C ALA A 277 8.56 -48.36 -10.82
N GLU A 278 7.99 -47.84 -9.72
CA GLU A 278 8.77 -47.50 -8.52
C GLU A 278 8.15 -47.91 -7.17
N ALA A 279 8.33 -49.18 -6.77
CA ALA A 279 8.55 -49.63 -5.37
C ALA A 279 8.63 -51.17 -5.26
N PRO A 280 9.26 -51.74 -4.22
CA PRO A 280 10.53 -51.34 -3.59
C PRO A 280 11.52 -52.53 -3.48
N ARG A 281 12.79 -52.29 -3.10
CA ARG A 281 13.67 -53.32 -2.52
C ARG A 281 14.49 -52.81 -1.34
N ILE A 282 14.56 -53.65 -0.31
CA ILE A 282 15.28 -53.51 0.98
C ILE A 282 15.86 -54.91 1.27
N TYR A 283 17.01 -55.14 1.94
CA TYR A 283 18.07 -54.26 2.47
C TYR A 283 19.35 -54.47 1.60
N SER A 284 20.62 -54.62 2.00
CA SER A 284 21.44 -54.58 3.25
C SER A 284 22.93 -54.77 2.81
N ASP A 285 23.98 -54.38 3.54
CA ASP A 285 24.23 -53.37 4.59
C ASP A 285 25.76 -53.35 4.88
N GLY A 286 26.28 -52.35 5.62
CA GLY A 286 27.47 -52.54 6.46
C GLY A 286 28.74 -51.71 6.20
N SER A 287 29.16 -50.99 7.26
CA SER A 287 30.55 -50.63 7.64
C SER A 287 31.28 -49.41 7.04
N LEU A 288 31.99 -48.73 7.95
CA LEU A 288 33.01 -47.69 7.77
C LEU A 288 34.22 -48.16 6.94
N THR A 289 34.89 -47.23 6.23
CA THR A 289 36.22 -46.67 6.63
C THR A 289 36.70 -45.50 5.74
N THR A 290 37.50 -44.62 6.33
CA THR A 290 38.40 -43.62 5.68
C THR A 290 39.87 -44.12 5.79
N PRO A 291 40.94 -43.49 5.23
CA PRO A 291 41.09 -42.16 4.60
C PRO A 291 41.64 -42.28 3.14
N ASP A 292 42.49 -41.45 2.50
CA ASP A 292 43.28 -40.26 2.86
C ASP A 292 43.69 -39.43 1.61
N SER A 293 44.46 -38.35 1.82
CA SER A 293 45.05 -37.39 0.86
C SER A 293 44.05 -36.41 0.22
N GLY A 294 44.33 -35.11 0.07
CA GLY A 294 45.57 -34.33 0.26
C GLY A 294 45.81 -33.47 -0.99
N TYR A 295 46.03 -32.15 -0.96
CA TYR A 295 46.85 -31.36 -0.05
C TYR A 295 46.21 -30.01 0.35
N SER A 296 46.75 -29.37 1.38
CA SER A 296 46.29 -28.10 1.96
C SER A 296 47.22 -26.91 1.70
N TYR A 297 46.70 -25.70 1.90
CA TYR A 297 47.48 -24.49 2.14
C TYR A 297 48.31 -24.64 3.43
N TYR A 298 49.54 -24.11 3.45
CA TYR A 298 50.17 -23.65 4.69
C TYR A 298 51.06 -22.42 4.48
N SER A 299 50.99 -21.51 5.45
CA SER A 299 52.02 -20.53 5.80
C SER A 299 52.61 -20.93 7.16
N ILE A 300 53.87 -20.57 7.43
CA ILE A 300 54.53 -20.64 8.76
C ILE A 300 55.87 -19.87 8.73
N VAL A 301 56.39 -19.51 9.90
CA VAL A 301 57.70 -18.82 10.10
C VAL A 301 58.44 -19.49 11.29
N PRO A 302 59.69 -19.15 11.65
CA PRO A 302 60.87 -19.98 11.37
C PRO A 302 61.58 -20.56 12.62
N THR A 303 62.56 -21.47 12.44
CA THR A 303 63.83 -21.47 13.22
C THR A 303 64.94 -22.38 12.63
N SER A 304 66.20 -21.91 12.77
CA SER A 304 67.53 -22.60 12.92
C SER A 304 67.67 -24.13 12.76
N THR A 305 68.79 -24.73 12.30
CA THR A 305 70.22 -24.44 12.61
C THR A 305 71.27 -24.90 11.55
N ASN A 306 72.30 -24.06 11.34
CA ASN A 306 73.75 -24.33 11.17
C ASN A 306 74.28 -25.68 10.61
N ASN A 307 75.07 -25.63 9.51
CA ASN A 307 76.55 -25.53 9.59
C ASN A 307 77.23 -25.29 8.21
N THR A 308 78.47 -24.78 8.26
CA THR A 308 79.35 -24.30 7.15
C THR A 308 80.66 -25.16 7.09
N PRO A 309 81.68 -24.95 6.21
CA PRO A 309 81.97 -23.75 5.39
C PRO A 309 82.57 -23.90 3.96
N SER A 310 82.77 -22.72 3.35
CA SER A 310 83.76 -22.37 2.29
C SER A 310 83.37 -22.66 0.83
N THR A 311 83.73 -21.83 -0.17
CA THR A 311 84.57 -20.60 -0.21
C THR A 311 83.89 -19.46 -1.01
N THR A 312 84.31 -18.19 -0.80
CA THR A 312 84.21 -17.01 -1.72
C THR A 312 82.81 -16.60 -2.24
N GLU A 313 82.31 -15.37 -2.08
CA GLU A 313 82.90 -14.08 -1.65
C GLU A 313 82.06 -13.37 -0.55
N GLU A 314 82.52 -12.20 -0.10
CA GLU A 314 82.00 -11.35 0.99
C GLU A 314 82.01 -9.86 0.49
N PRO A 315 81.50 -8.82 1.20
CA PRO A 315 80.93 -8.78 2.56
C PRO A 315 79.67 -7.87 2.75
N ARG A 316 79.22 -7.71 4.02
CA ARG A 316 78.38 -6.60 4.57
C ARG A 316 76.94 -6.45 4.03
N SER A 317 76.00 -5.78 4.70
CA SER A 317 75.71 -5.51 6.13
C SER A 317 74.28 -4.91 6.19
N ALA A 318 73.63 -4.85 7.36
CA ALA A 318 72.25 -4.41 7.49
C ALA A 318 72.06 -2.87 7.61
N ASN A 319 70.82 -2.43 7.33
CA ASN A 319 70.21 -1.17 7.76
C ASN A 319 70.83 0.17 7.29
N GLU A 320 70.54 0.57 6.05
CA GLU A 320 70.35 1.99 5.73
C GLU A 320 69.03 2.23 5.00
N LEU A 321 68.36 3.34 5.32
CA LEU A 321 67.11 3.77 4.67
C LEU A 321 67.47 4.67 3.47
N PRO A 322 67.01 4.40 2.24
CA PRO A 322 67.31 5.27 1.09
C PRO A 322 66.69 6.67 1.23
N THR A 323 67.46 7.63 1.76
CA THR A 323 67.07 9.04 1.94
C THR A 323 67.16 9.87 0.65
N SER A 324 67.29 9.21 -0.51
CA SER A 324 67.18 9.81 -1.83
C SER A 324 65.79 9.60 -2.42
N GLY A 325 65.02 10.68 -2.55
CA GLY A 325 63.74 10.62 -3.28
C GLY A 325 63.98 10.20 -4.74
N PRO A 326 63.10 9.39 -5.35
CA PRO A 326 63.41 8.57 -6.53
C PRO A 326 64.04 9.35 -7.67
N THR A 327 64.97 8.73 -8.39
CA THR A 327 65.81 9.38 -9.42
C THR A 327 65.00 9.93 -10.61
N ALA A 328 65.59 10.76 -11.46
CA ALA A 328 64.86 11.32 -12.62
C ALA A 328 64.36 10.25 -13.61
N SER A 329 65.15 9.18 -13.81
CA SER A 329 64.78 7.98 -14.58
C SER A 329 63.66 7.19 -13.90
N GLU A 330 63.73 7.01 -12.59
CA GLU A 330 62.73 6.27 -11.80
C GLU A 330 61.40 7.03 -11.68
N ARG A 331 61.44 8.35 -11.40
CA ARG A 331 60.26 9.23 -11.44
C ARG A 331 59.62 9.27 -12.82
N SER A 332 60.40 9.21 -13.90
CA SER A 332 59.85 9.15 -15.26
C SER A 332 59.31 7.74 -15.60
N ALA A 333 59.92 6.66 -15.10
CA ALA A 333 59.38 5.30 -15.18
C ALA A 333 58.05 5.16 -14.43
N LEU A 334 57.95 5.66 -13.18
CA LEU A 334 56.72 5.70 -12.38
C LEU A 334 55.66 6.60 -13.02
N ARG A 335 56.02 7.79 -13.53
CA ARG A 335 55.10 8.64 -14.33
C ARG A 335 54.63 7.93 -15.61
N SER A 336 55.50 7.15 -16.26
CA SER A 336 55.17 6.33 -17.43
C SER A 336 54.21 5.19 -17.08
N LEU A 337 54.44 4.48 -15.97
CA LEU A 337 53.55 3.43 -15.47
C LEU A 337 52.17 4.02 -15.09
N ALA A 338 52.16 5.13 -14.35
CA ALA A 338 50.94 5.83 -13.96
C ALA A 338 50.18 6.43 -15.15
N ARG A 339 50.88 6.93 -16.20
CA ARG A 339 50.26 7.32 -17.48
C ARG A 339 49.64 6.11 -18.18
N ARG A 340 50.34 4.97 -18.24
CA ARG A 340 49.81 3.72 -18.83
C ARG A 340 48.59 3.18 -18.07
N TYR A 341 48.59 3.19 -16.74
CA TYR A 341 47.43 2.84 -15.91
C TYR A 341 46.25 3.82 -16.08
N ARG A 342 46.50 5.12 -16.04
CA ARG A 342 45.45 6.15 -16.26
C ARG A 342 44.89 6.07 -17.69
N ALA A 343 45.71 5.73 -18.70
CA ALA A 343 45.25 5.49 -20.06
C ALA A 343 44.40 4.22 -20.19
N ARG A 344 44.80 3.09 -19.56
CA ARG A 344 43.98 1.87 -19.48
C ARG A 344 42.65 2.14 -18.76
N ARG A 345 42.65 2.83 -17.61
CA ARG A 345 41.42 3.19 -16.87
C ARG A 345 40.53 4.15 -17.66
N ARG A 346 41.09 5.15 -18.37
CA ARG A 346 40.33 6.03 -19.29
C ARG A 346 39.77 5.28 -20.50
N ARG A 347 40.47 4.28 -21.05
CA ARG A 347 39.90 3.41 -22.10
C ARG A 347 38.74 2.57 -21.54
N LYS A 348 38.89 1.97 -20.35
CA LYS A 348 37.81 1.21 -19.67
C LYS A 348 36.61 2.07 -19.21
N LEU A 349 36.74 3.40 -19.20
CA LEU A 349 35.67 4.37 -18.87
C LEU A 349 35.13 5.17 -20.07
N ARG A 350 35.79 5.11 -21.24
CA ARG A 350 35.30 5.73 -22.51
C ARG A 350 34.90 4.71 -23.57
N GLY A 351 35.20 3.42 -23.36
CA GLY A 351 34.52 2.35 -24.06
C GLY A 351 33.09 2.24 -23.56
N ASP A 352 32.14 2.85 -24.27
CA ASP A 352 30.78 2.32 -24.32
C ASP A 352 30.92 0.86 -24.79
N ASN A 353 30.70 -0.08 -23.87
CA ASN A 353 31.15 -1.47 -24.01
C ASN A 353 30.29 -2.28 -25.00
N THR A 354 29.40 -1.59 -25.74
CA THR A 354 28.69 -2.13 -26.88
C THR A 354 29.65 -2.46 -28.02
N ASP A 355 29.49 -3.64 -28.59
CA ASP A 355 30.19 -4.04 -29.80
C ASP A 355 29.94 -3.03 -30.96
N PRO A 356 30.93 -2.79 -31.86
CA PRO A 356 30.76 -1.92 -33.02
C PRO A 356 29.52 -2.23 -33.89
N ALA A 357 29.10 -3.49 -34.00
CA ALA A 357 27.88 -3.87 -34.69
C ALA A 357 26.61 -3.48 -33.92
N GLN A 358 26.55 -3.63 -32.58
CA GLN A 358 25.50 -3.02 -31.75
C GLN A 358 25.44 -1.50 -31.93
N ARG A 359 26.59 -0.80 -32.00
CA ARG A 359 26.60 0.66 -32.22
C ARG A 359 26.09 1.05 -33.61
N ARG A 360 26.40 0.25 -34.64
CA ARG A 360 25.80 0.37 -35.99
C ARG A 360 24.29 0.06 -35.97
N LYS A 361 23.86 -0.98 -35.25
CA LYS A 361 22.44 -1.37 -35.06
C LYS A 361 21.66 -0.23 -34.42
N ARG A 362 22.09 0.31 -33.27
CA ARG A 362 21.49 1.49 -32.60
C ARG A 362 21.36 2.71 -33.53
N LYS A 363 22.37 2.99 -34.38
CA LYS A 363 22.29 4.09 -35.36
C LYS A 363 21.28 3.79 -36.48
N ARG A 364 21.12 2.53 -36.90
CA ARG A 364 20.12 2.11 -37.88
C ARG A 364 18.69 2.19 -37.32
N THR A 365 18.46 1.69 -36.10
CA THR A 365 17.16 1.78 -35.41
C THR A 365 16.69 3.24 -35.31
N ARG A 366 17.54 4.14 -34.80
CA ARG A 366 17.28 5.60 -34.73
C ARG A 366 17.01 6.30 -36.08
N LEU A 367 17.17 5.62 -37.22
CA LEU A 367 16.79 6.09 -38.56
C LEU A 367 15.50 5.46 -39.09
N LEU A 368 15.07 4.32 -38.54
CA LEU A 368 13.83 3.62 -38.86
C LEU A 368 12.65 4.09 -37.98
N ASP A 369 12.92 4.39 -36.71
CA ASP A 369 11.92 4.77 -35.70
C ASP A 369 11.15 6.04 -36.08
N CYS A 370 9.91 6.18 -35.63
CA CYS A 370 9.18 7.43 -35.76
C CYS A 370 9.81 8.55 -34.89
N ARG A 371 9.76 9.80 -35.38
CA ARG A 371 10.14 11.01 -34.62
C ARG A 371 9.00 12.02 -34.66
N VAL A 372 8.61 12.52 -33.49
CA VAL A 372 7.63 13.61 -33.30
C VAL A 372 8.34 14.93 -32.93
N SER A 373 7.60 16.03 -32.95
CA SER A 373 8.03 17.32 -32.40
C SER A 373 7.84 17.39 -30.89
N GLU A 374 8.36 18.46 -30.30
CA GLU A 374 7.86 18.98 -29.03
C GLU A 374 6.34 19.23 -29.09
N TRP A 375 5.74 19.29 -27.92
CA TRP A 375 4.33 19.63 -27.74
C TRP A 375 4.07 21.12 -27.99
N GLY A 376 2.94 21.42 -28.61
CA GLY A 376 2.36 22.77 -28.58
C GLY A 376 1.81 23.13 -27.19
N GLU A 377 1.36 24.37 -27.08
CA GLU A 377 0.71 24.89 -25.87
C GLU A 377 -0.63 24.19 -25.59
N TRP A 378 -1.13 24.34 -24.36
CA TRP A 378 -2.44 23.83 -23.96
C TRP A 378 -3.55 24.76 -24.44
N SER A 379 -4.65 24.19 -24.93
CA SER A 379 -5.89 24.92 -25.16
C SER A 379 -6.41 25.58 -23.87
N PRO A 380 -7.29 26.60 -23.97
CA PRO A 380 -8.17 26.95 -22.85
C PRO A 380 -8.95 25.73 -22.35
N CYS A 381 -9.39 25.79 -21.09
CA CYS A 381 -10.22 24.75 -20.49
C CYS A 381 -11.62 24.76 -21.11
N ARG A 382 -12.07 23.62 -21.64
CA ARG A 382 -13.41 23.44 -22.21
C ARG A 382 -14.29 22.70 -21.22
N ASN A 383 -15.38 23.34 -20.80
CA ASN A 383 -16.33 22.85 -19.81
C ASN A 383 -17.77 22.99 -20.34
N ASP A 384 -18.54 21.90 -20.29
CA ASP A 384 -19.92 21.88 -20.77
C ASP A 384 -20.88 22.30 -19.62
N GLY A 385 -20.74 23.55 -19.16
CA GLY A 385 -21.53 24.16 -18.07
C GLY A 385 -21.08 23.84 -16.64
N GLY A 386 -20.15 22.91 -16.44
CA GLY A 386 -19.60 22.54 -15.11
C GLY A 386 -18.34 23.31 -14.71
N CYS A 387 -17.94 23.20 -13.44
CA CYS A 387 -16.72 23.81 -12.88
C CYS A 387 -15.42 23.04 -13.19
N VAL A 388 -15.56 21.82 -13.71
CA VAL A 388 -14.47 20.97 -14.20
C VAL A 388 -14.62 20.82 -15.70
N GLY A 389 -13.52 20.93 -16.42
CA GLY A 389 -13.43 20.77 -17.86
C GLY A 389 -12.13 20.08 -18.29
N SER A 390 -11.86 20.09 -19.59
CA SER A 390 -10.64 19.50 -20.15
C SER A 390 -9.89 20.49 -21.05
N ALA A 391 -8.56 20.40 -21.02
CA ALA A 391 -7.67 21.14 -21.91
C ALA A 391 -6.86 20.15 -22.75
N MET A 392 -6.55 20.51 -24.00
CA MET A 392 -5.93 19.63 -24.99
C MET A 392 -4.70 20.29 -25.63
N ARG A 393 -3.69 19.50 -25.99
CA ARG A 393 -2.53 19.93 -26.79
C ARG A 393 -2.15 18.88 -27.83
N THR A 394 -1.41 19.30 -28.85
CA THR A 394 -0.99 18.42 -29.96
C THR A 394 0.49 18.59 -30.30
N ARG A 395 1.04 17.61 -31.03
CA ARG A 395 2.40 17.62 -31.62
C ARG A 395 2.39 16.95 -32.99
N ARG A 396 3.31 17.34 -33.87
CA ARG A 396 3.38 16.82 -35.24
C ARG A 396 4.41 15.71 -35.40
N ILE A 397 4.15 14.76 -36.29
CA ILE A 397 5.13 13.75 -36.71
C ILE A 397 6.15 14.41 -37.64
N ILE A 398 7.43 14.44 -37.22
CA ILE A 398 8.55 14.95 -38.02
C ILE A 398 9.07 13.88 -38.99
N ARG A 399 9.00 12.59 -38.61
CA ARG A 399 9.37 11.44 -39.46
C ARG A 399 8.49 10.25 -39.09
N ARG A 400 7.70 9.72 -40.04
CA ARG A 400 6.92 8.48 -39.85
C ARG A 400 7.85 7.25 -39.72
N GLN A 401 7.35 6.17 -39.12
CA GLN A 401 8.09 4.90 -39.05
C GLN A 401 8.48 4.36 -40.43
N ARG A 402 9.58 3.61 -40.50
CA ARG A 402 9.92 2.72 -41.62
C ARG A 402 9.78 1.26 -41.17
N PRO A 403 9.66 0.28 -42.10
CA PRO A 403 9.58 -1.14 -41.75
C PRO A 403 10.70 -1.58 -40.79
N GLY A 404 10.32 -2.17 -39.65
CA GLY A 404 11.25 -2.60 -38.60
C GLY A 404 11.76 -1.49 -37.66
N GLY A 405 11.17 -0.29 -37.67
CA GLY A 405 11.33 0.75 -36.64
C GLY A 405 10.10 0.87 -35.74
N THR A 406 10.20 1.62 -34.65
CA THR A 406 9.06 1.82 -33.74
C THR A 406 7.96 2.75 -34.30
N PRO A 407 6.68 2.50 -33.95
CA PRO A 407 5.56 3.35 -34.34
C PRO A 407 5.62 4.74 -33.70
N CYS A 408 4.79 5.65 -34.21
CA CYS A 408 4.69 7.00 -33.68
C CYS A 408 3.96 7.00 -32.33
N PRO A 409 4.50 7.67 -31.29
CA PRO A 409 3.77 7.90 -30.05
C PRO A 409 2.64 8.91 -30.29
N PRO A 410 1.61 8.97 -29.41
CA PRO A 410 0.42 9.80 -29.58
C PRO A 410 0.73 11.25 -29.92
N THR A 411 0.01 11.81 -30.89
CA THR A 411 0.13 13.19 -31.39
C THR A 411 -0.78 14.18 -30.67
N ALA A 412 -1.66 13.70 -29.77
CA ALA A 412 -2.58 14.50 -28.97
C ALA A 412 -2.53 14.09 -27.50
N GLN A 413 -2.78 15.03 -26.60
CA GLN A 413 -2.87 14.80 -25.16
C GLN A 413 -3.97 15.70 -24.56
N SER A 414 -4.75 15.16 -23.62
CA SER A 414 -5.70 15.92 -22.81
C SER A 414 -5.26 15.95 -21.33
N ARG A 415 -5.78 16.90 -20.57
CA ARG A 415 -5.73 16.97 -19.10
C ARG A 415 -7.04 17.52 -18.55
N TRP A 416 -7.39 17.16 -17.32
CA TRP A 416 -8.44 17.84 -16.57
C TRP A 416 -7.98 19.24 -16.13
N CYS A 417 -8.94 20.15 -15.97
CA CYS A 417 -8.73 21.50 -15.46
C CYS A 417 -9.99 21.95 -14.71
N ALA A 418 -9.81 22.71 -13.63
CA ALA A 418 -10.89 23.39 -12.93
C ALA A 418 -10.83 24.89 -13.25
N THR A 419 -12.00 25.51 -13.42
CA THR A 419 -12.16 26.96 -13.52
C THR A 419 -12.76 27.48 -12.21
N ASN A 420 -12.37 28.68 -11.78
CA ASN A 420 -12.82 29.25 -10.50
C ASN A 420 -14.32 29.58 -10.51
N CYS A 421 -15.15 28.61 -10.11
CA CYS A 421 -16.55 28.80 -9.83
C CYS A 421 -16.77 29.51 -8.49
N THR A 422 -16.63 30.84 -8.48
CA THR A 422 -17.25 31.68 -7.43
C THR A 422 -18.76 31.71 -7.68
N ALA A 423 -19.50 30.75 -7.11
CA ALA A 423 -20.95 30.67 -7.25
C ALA A 423 -21.66 31.82 -6.51
N PRO A 424 -22.55 32.55 -7.20
CA PRO A 424 -23.89 32.77 -6.64
C PRO A 424 -24.99 32.81 -7.72
N ALA A 425 -25.42 31.65 -8.24
CA ALA A 425 -26.51 31.59 -9.24
C ALA A 425 -27.30 30.25 -9.31
N LEU A 426 -27.35 29.44 -8.25
CA LEU A 426 -28.22 28.25 -8.15
C LEU A 426 -28.84 28.11 -6.74
N ARG A 427 -29.50 29.17 -6.30
CA ARG A 427 -30.61 29.09 -5.34
C ARG A 427 -31.90 29.43 -6.09
N ASP A 428 -32.99 28.87 -5.59
CA ASP A 428 -34.36 28.99 -6.12
C ASP A 428 -34.62 28.24 -7.44
N ASP A 429 -35.22 27.04 -7.33
CA ASP A 429 -36.38 26.64 -8.16
C ASP A 429 -37.08 25.35 -7.67
N TRP A 430 -36.40 24.47 -6.92
CA TRP A 430 -36.95 23.13 -6.55
C TRP A 430 -38.19 23.11 -5.65
N ARG A 431 -38.72 24.26 -5.21
CA ARG A 431 -39.81 24.33 -4.22
C ARG A 431 -41.23 24.16 -4.77
N ASN A 432 -41.45 24.28 -6.08
CA ASN A 432 -42.78 24.29 -6.68
C ASN A 432 -43.04 23.07 -7.59
N ASN A 433 -43.22 21.89 -6.98
CA ASN A 433 -44.09 20.83 -7.52
C ASN A 433 -44.27 19.69 -6.51
N LEU A 434 -45.44 19.65 -5.85
CA LEU A 434 -46.12 18.45 -5.34
C LEU A 434 -47.43 18.89 -4.63
N THR A 435 -48.48 19.05 -5.44
CA THR A 435 -49.89 19.02 -5.02
C THR A 435 -50.49 17.69 -5.44
#